data_AF-A0A3D3S1L8-F1
#
_entry.id   AF-A0A3D3S1L8-F1
#
_cell.length_a   1.000
_cell.length_b   1.000
_cell.length_c   1.000
_cell.angle_alpha   90.00
_cell.angle_beta   90.00
_cell.angle_gamma   90.00
#
_symmetry.space_group_name_H-M   'P 1'
#
loop_
_entity.id
_entity.type
_entity.pdbx_description
1 polymer ?
#
loop_
_entity_poly.entity_id
_entity_poly.type
_entity_poly.pdbx_seq_one_letter_code
_entity_poly.pdbx_strand_id
1 'polypeptide(L)'
;MTLTNLLIRFTGLYLLCLFVVGVALHYAGMSGGGVVNTAILMGCVVWVCHAFGRRNGRYLSGAQKAVVVVGVTAINFFLQILVVAMATSLQPPTAGAGLGIVVLGVGVVSLIHAVGVYAMIWAVGRALARQGIASP
;
A
#
# COMPACT_ATOMS: atom_id res chain seq x y z
N MET A 1 -12.49 11.21 -11.40
CA MET A 1 -11.60 11.03 -10.23
C MET A 1 -10.16 11.32 -10.66
N THR A 2 -9.49 12.26 -10.00
CA THR A 2 -8.09 12.65 -10.29
C THR A 2 -7.08 11.71 -9.63
N LEU A 3 -5.80 11.78 -10.03
CA LEU A 3 -4.71 11.01 -9.38
C LEU A 3 -4.51 11.40 -7.93
N THR A 4 -4.55 12.70 -7.62
CA THR A 4 -4.44 13.21 -6.24
C THR A 4 -5.54 12.61 -5.37
N ASN A 5 -6.78 12.56 -5.86
CA ASN A 5 -7.89 11.95 -5.14
C ASN A 5 -7.71 10.42 -4.99
N LEU A 6 -7.10 9.74 -5.98
CA LEU A 6 -6.73 8.33 -5.86
C LEU A 6 -5.74 8.11 -4.72
N LEU A 7 -4.66 8.89 -4.67
CA LEU A 7 -3.65 8.75 -3.62
C LEU A 7 -4.21 9.12 -2.24
N ILE A 8 -5.02 10.17 -2.12
CA ILE A 8 -5.68 10.53 -0.85
C ILE A 8 -6.59 9.39 -0.37
N ARG A 9 -7.41 8.83 -1.26
CA ARG A 9 -8.28 7.68 -0.93
C ARG A 9 -7.49 6.44 -0.57
N PHE A 10 -6.39 6.20 -1.26
CA PHE A 10 -5.47 5.11 -0.93
C PHE A 10 -4.93 5.30 0.48
N THR A 11 -4.36 6.46 0.80
CA THR A 11 -3.80 6.74 2.13
C THR A 11 -4.86 6.59 3.22
N GLY A 12 -6.04 7.18 3.03
CA GLY A 12 -7.12 7.08 4.02
C GLY A 12 -7.60 5.65 4.23
N LEU A 13 -7.82 4.89 3.15
CA LEU A 13 -8.22 3.49 3.23
C LEU A 13 -7.12 2.64 3.86
N TYR A 14 -5.86 2.87 3.48
CA TYR A 14 -4.73 2.09 3.96
C TYR A 14 -4.53 2.29 5.47
N LEU A 15 -4.54 3.53 5.94
CA LEU A 15 -4.47 3.85 7.37
C LEU A 15 -5.64 3.26 8.15
N LEU A 16 -6.87 3.36 7.61
CA LEU A 16 -8.05 2.78 8.23
C LEU A 16 -7.91 1.26 8.35
N CYS A 17 -7.50 0.57 7.28
CA CYS A 17 -7.33 -0.88 7.31
C CYS A 17 -6.21 -1.30 8.26
N LEU A 18 -5.06 -0.60 8.27
CA LEU A 18 -3.98 -0.87 9.22
C LEU A 18 -4.46 -0.73 10.67
N PHE A 19 -5.22 0.33 10.97
CA PHE A 19 -5.77 0.54 12.30
C PHE A 19 -6.78 -0.54 12.68
N VAL A 20 -7.80 -0.77 11.86
CA VAL A 20 -8.88 -1.73 12.14
C VAL A 20 -8.34 -3.16 12.25
N VAL A 21 -7.48 -3.58 11.32
CA VAL A 21 -6.90 -4.93 11.34
C VAL A 21 -5.91 -5.07 12.49
N GLY A 22 -5.10 -4.04 12.77
CA GLY A 22 -4.17 -4.06 13.91
C GLY A 22 -4.89 -4.24 15.25
N VAL A 23 -5.98 -3.49 15.45
CA VAL A 23 -6.84 -3.62 16.64
C VAL A 23 -7.48 -5.01 16.70
N ALA A 24 -8.01 -5.51 15.57
CA ALA A 24 -8.62 -6.84 15.53
C ALA A 24 -7.63 -7.96 15.88
N LEU A 25 -6.41 -7.91 15.33
CA LEU A 25 -5.36 -8.88 15.61
C LEU A 25 -4.92 -8.84 17.08
N HIS A 26 -4.81 -7.64 17.66
CA HIS A 26 -4.51 -7.47 19.07
C HIS A 26 -5.55 -8.17 19.96
N TYR A 27 -6.85 -7.94 19.72
CA TYR A 27 -7.91 -8.61 20.47
C TYR A 27 -7.99 -10.12 20.20
N ALA A 28 -7.56 -10.58 19.03
CA ALA A 28 -7.46 -12.00 18.71
C ALA A 28 -6.21 -12.68 19.31
N GLY A 29 -5.33 -11.94 20.00
CA GLY A 29 -4.06 -12.46 20.50
C GLY A 29 -3.08 -12.87 19.39
N MET A 30 -3.30 -12.40 18.16
CA MET A 30 -2.48 -12.74 16.99
C MET A 30 -1.43 -11.65 16.77
N SER A 31 -0.19 -12.06 16.50
CA SER A 31 0.84 -11.12 16.06
C SER A 31 0.56 -10.69 14.61
N GLY A 32 0.53 -9.38 14.36
CA GLY A 32 0.59 -8.85 13.01
C GLY A 32 1.89 -9.28 12.31
N GLY A 33 1.80 -9.64 11.04
CA GLY A 33 2.92 -10.12 10.24
C GLY A 33 2.98 -9.45 8.88
N GLY A 34 4.13 -9.58 8.20
CA GLY A 34 4.35 -9.01 6.87
C GLY A 34 3.26 -9.41 5.87
N VAL A 35 2.78 -10.65 5.92
CA VAL A 35 1.70 -11.16 5.06
C VAL A 35 0.40 -10.35 5.20
N VAL A 36 0.00 -10.01 6.43
CA VAL A 36 -1.22 -9.23 6.66
C VAL A 36 -1.07 -7.82 6.09
N ASN A 37 0.07 -7.18 6.35
CA ASN A 37 0.36 -5.84 5.83
C ASN A 37 0.37 -5.83 4.29
N THR A 38 1.00 -6.82 3.66
CA THR A 38 1.00 -6.96 2.21
C THR A 38 -0.42 -7.18 1.68
N ALA A 39 -1.23 -8.03 2.30
CA ALA A 39 -2.61 -8.26 1.88
C ALA A 39 -3.46 -6.97 1.94
N ILE A 40 -3.32 -6.19 3.03
CA ILE A 40 -3.98 -4.89 3.18
C ILE A 40 -3.53 -3.94 2.07
N LEU A 41 -2.21 -3.81 1.84
CA LEU A 41 -1.66 -2.95 0.79
C LEU A 41 -2.24 -3.30 -0.59
N MET A 42 -2.19 -4.58 -0.96
CA MET A 42 -2.68 -5.04 -2.27
C MET A 42 -4.19 -4.84 -2.40
N GLY A 43 -4.96 -5.15 -1.35
CA GLY A 43 -6.41 -4.92 -1.32
C GLY A 43 -6.77 -3.44 -1.50
N CYS A 44 -6.05 -2.55 -0.83
CA CYS A 44 -6.24 -1.11 -0.96
C CYS A 44 -5.94 -0.62 -2.38
N VAL A 45 -4.84 -1.07 -2.99
CA VAL A 45 -4.49 -0.74 -4.38
C VAL A 45 -5.57 -1.20 -5.35
N VAL A 46 -5.99 -2.46 -5.24
CA VAL A 46 -7.05 -3.02 -6.09
C VAL A 46 -8.32 -2.18 -5.98
N TRP A 47 -8.73 -1.86 -4.75
CA TRP A 47 -9.94 -1.08 -4.50
C TRP A 47 -9.89 0.30 -5.15
N VAL A 48 -8.84 1.09 -4.89
CA VAL A 48 -8.77 2.48 -5.38
C VAL A 48 -8.57 2.56 -6.89
N CYS A 49 -7.82 1.63 -7.48
CA CYS A 49 -7.64 1.57 -8.94
C CYS A 49 -8.92 1.13 -9.64
N HIS A 50 -9.65 0.18 -9.07
CA HIS A 50 -10.95 -0.24 -9.60
C HIS A 50 -11.98 0.90 -9.49
N ALA A 51 -12.03 1.59 -8.34
CA ALA A 51 -12.90 2.75 -8.14
C ALA A 51 -12.56 3.90 -9.11
N PHE A 52 -11.28 4.14 -9.39
CA PHE A 52 -10.84 5.10 -10.41
C PHE A 52 -11.36 4.69 -11.79
N GLY A 53 -11.20 3.41 -12.15
CA GLY A 53 -11.65 2.86 -13.43
C GLY A 53 -13.14 3.05 -13.65
N ARG A 54 -13.95 2.60 -12.69
CA ARG A 54 -15.42 2.72 -12.74
C ARG A 54 -15.90 4.17 -12.81
N ARG A 55 -15.25 5.08 -12.07
CA ARG A 55 -15.68 6.49 -12.03
C ARG A 55 -15.29 7.30 -13.25
N ASN A 56 -14.21 6.92 -13.93
CA ASN A 56 -13.74 7.64 -15.11
C ASN A 56 -14.13 6.96 -16.42
N GLY A 57 -14.69 5.75 -16.38
CA GLY A 57 -14.98 4.96 -17.58
C GLY A 57 -13.73 4.61 -18.40
N ARG A 58 -12.55 4.61 -17.75
CA ARG A 58 -11.27 4.34 -18.40
C ARG A 58 -10.24 3.84 -17.41
N TYR A 59 -9.26 3.10 -17.92
CA TYR A 59 -8.11 2.67 -17.14
C TYR A 59 -7.03 3.77 -17.01
N LEU A 60 -6.05 3.55 -16.12
CA LEU A 60 -4.90 4.43 -15.95
C LEU A 60 -4.02 4.38 -17.21
N SER A 61 -3.59 5.54 -17.70
CA SER A 61 -2.58 5.59 -18.78
C SER A 61 -1.20 5.19 -18.27
N GLY A 62 -0.23 4.92 -19.16
CA GLY A 62 1.13 4.52 -18.78
C GLY A 62 1.81 5.45 -17.78
N ALA A 63 1.79 6.76 -18.05
CA ALA A 63 2.33 7.77 -17.14
C ALA A 63 1.59 7.81 -15.79
N GLN A 64 0.27 7.62 -15.80
CA GLN A 64 -0.53 7.57 -14.58
C GLN A 64 -0.20 6.34 -13.72
N LYS A 65 0.05 5.17 -14.34
CA LYS A 65 0.47 3.97 -13.62
C LYS A 65 1.79 4.21 -12.89
N ALA A 66 2.78 4.83 -13.55
CA ALA A 66 4.06 5.15 -12.91
C ALA A 66 3.86 6.06 -11.69
N VAL A 67 3.07 7.12 -11.82
CA VAL A 67 2.75 8.03 -10.69
C VAL A 67 2.06 7.29 -9.54
N VAL A 68 1.10 6.40 -9.84
CA VAL A 68 0.41 5.62 -8.80
C VAL A 68 1.36 4.65 -8.11
N VAL A 69 2.20 3.91 -8.85
CA VAL A 69 3.18 2.99 -8.27
C VAL A 69 4.15 3.74 -7.36
N VAL A 70 4.75 4.83 -7.85
CA VAL A 70 5.69 5.63 -7.05
C VAL A 70 5.00 6.23 -5.84
N GLY A 71 3.81 6.82 -6.00
CA GLY A 71 3.06 7.45 -4.91
C GLY A 71 2.67 6.45 -3.82
N VAL A 72 2.07 5.31 -4.20
CA VAL A 72 1.70 4.24 -3.27
C VAL A 72 2.93 3.68 -2.56
N THR A 73 4.02 3.44 -3.29
CA THR A 73 5.27 2.92 -2.72
C THR A 73 5.89 3.90 -1.73
N ALA A 74 5.91 5.20 -2.06
CA ALA A 74 6.43 6.25 -1.19
C ALA A 74 5.60 6.38 0.10
N ILE A 75 4.27 6.35 -0.01
CA ILE A 75 3.37 6.35 1.15
C ILE A 75 3.63 5.12 2.02
N ASN A 76 3.72 3.94 1.42
CA ASN A 76 3.97 2.69 2.15
C ASN A 76 5.35 2.66 2.82
N PHE A 77 6.38 3.18 2.15
CA PHE A 77 7.72 3.32 2.72
C PHE A 77 7.70 4.27 3.92
N PHE A 78 7.11 5.45 3.76
CA PHE A 78 7.01 6.44 4.84
C PHE A 78 6.28 5.89 6.06
N LEU A 79 5.15 5.20 5.85
CA LEU A 79 4.38 4.60 6.95
C LEU A 79 5.14 3.48 7.65
N GLN A 80 5.89 2.65 6.92
CA GLN A 80 6.75 1.64 7.55
C GLN A 80 7.84 2.27 8.40
N ILE A 81 8.53 3.31 7.90
CA ILE A 81 9.54 4.04 8.69
C ILE A 81 8.91 4.65 9.94
N LEU A 82 7.74 5.29 9.80
CA LEU A 82 7.03 5.89 10.92
C LEU A 82 6.66 4.84 11.99
N VAL A 83 6.09 3.71 11.57
CA VAL A 83 5.69 2.62 12.49
C VAL A 83 6.91 2.02 13.17
N VAL A 84 8.01 1.76 12.44
CA VAL A 84 9.23 1.24 13.05
C VAL A 84 9.84 2.25 14.02
N ALA A 85 9.92 3.54 13.65
CA ALA A 85 10.42 4.58 14.53
C ALA A 85 9.60 4.66 15.83
N MET A 86 8.27 4.65 15.72
CA MET A 86 7.37 4.61 16.89
C MET A 86 7.59 3.36 17.73
N ALA A 87 7.65 2.18 17.13
CA ALA A 87 7.90 0.93 17.85
C ALA A 87 9.24 0.94 18.59
N THR A 88 10.32 1.44 17.96
CA THR A 88 11.65 1.52 18.58
C THR A 88 11.73 2.57 19.70
N SER A 89 10.95 3.66 19.61
CA SER A 89 10.91 4.69 20.67
C SER A 89 10.36 4.17 22.02
N LEU A 90 9.63 3.05 21.98
CA LEU A 90 9.09 2.37 23.16
C LEU A 90 10.03 1.31 23.73
N GLN A 91 11.16 1.04 23.06
CA GLN A 91 12.14 0.03 23.47
C GLN A 91 13.33 0.65 24.21
N PRO A 92 14.03 -0.11 25.07
CA PRO A 92 15.27 0.34 25.69
C PRO A 92 16.32 0.70 24.62
N PRO A 93 17.17 1.72 24.84
CA PRO A 93 18.15 2.20 23.84
C PRO A 93 19.12 1.13 23.32
N THR A 94 19.27 0.02 24.04
CA THR A 94 20.20 -1.08 23.75
C THR A 94 19.62 -2.18 22.86
N ALA A 95 18.32 -2.13 22.51
CA ALA A 95 17.63 -3.23 21.85
C ALA A 95 17.41 -3.04 20.33
N GLY A 96 17.83 -1.92 19.75
CA GLY A 96 17.52 -1.56 18.36
C GLY A 96 18.61 -1.91 17.34
N ALA A 97 18.20 -2.39 16.17
CA ALA A 97 19.06 -2.33 14.98
C ALA A 97 19.34 -0.86 14.63
N GLY A 98 20.57 -0.56 14.17
CA GLY A 98 20.92 0.80 13.76
C GLY A 98 19.97 1.32 12.68
N LEU A 99 19.62 2.62 12.75
CA LEU A 99 18.66 3.27 11.85
C LEU A 99 18.94 2.99 10.36
N GLY A 100 20.22 2.91 9.97
CA GLY A 100 20.62 2.56 8.60
C GLY A 100 20.17 1.16 8.16
N ILE A 101 20.27 0.15 9.04
CA ILE A 101 19.83 -1.23 8.75
C ILE A 101 18.31 -1.28 8.61
N VAL A 102 17.60 -0.56 9.49
CA VAL A 102 16.14 -0.46 9.43
C VAL A 102 15.69 0.18 8.12
N VAL A 103 16.26 1.33 7.77
CA VAL A 103 15.92 2.04 6.52
C VAL A 103 16.22 1.18 5.30
N LEU A 104 17.36 0.47 5.30
CA LEU A 104 17.71 -0.44 4.21
C LEU A 104 16.71 -1.59 4.10
N GLY A 105 16.36 -2.23 5.21
CA GLY A 105 15.38 -3.33 5.24
C GLY A 105 14.00 -2.88 4.76
N VAL A 106 13.50 -1.75 5.27
CA VAL A 106 12.23 -1.16 4.83
C VAL A 106 12.28 -0.75 3.37
N GLY A 107 13.43 -0.26 2.89
CA GLY A 107 13.66 0.07 1.48
C GLY A 107 13.51 -1.14 0.58
N VAL A 108 14.20 -2.24 0.89
CA VAL A 108 14.11 -3.51 0.13
C VAL A 108 12.68 -4.05 0.11
N VAL A 109 12.02 -4.10 1.28
CA VAL A 109 10.62 -4.54 1.37
C VAL A 109 9.69 -3.64 0.55
N SER A 110 9.94 -2.33 0.53
CA SER A 110 9.13 -1.39 -0.24
C SER A 110 9.32 -1.56 -1.75
N LEU A 111 10.51 -1.94 -2.22
CA LEU A 111 10.74 -2.30 -3.62
C LEU A 111 9.99 -3.57 -4.02
N ILE A 112 9.98 -4.59 -3.14
CA ILE A 112 9.18 -5.81 -3.36
C ILE A 112 7.69 -5.45 -3.45
N HIS A 113 7.21 -4.60 -2.55
CA HIS A 113 5.85 -4.11 -2.61
C HIS A 113 5.55 -3.33 -3.90
N ALA A 114 6.49 -2.53 -4.42
CA ALA A 114 6.30 -1.80 -5.67
C ALA A 114 6.01 -2.74 -6.85
N VAL A 115 6.70 -3.90 -6.91
CA VAL A 115 6.43 -4.94 -7.91
C VAL A 115 5.01 -5.49 -7.76
N GLY A 116 4.61 -5.81 -6.52
CA GLY A 116 3.25 -6.27 -6.24
C GLY A 116 2.18 -5.24 -6.59
N VAL A 117 2.40 -3.97 -6.25
CA VAL A 117 1.52 -2.84 -6.58
C VAL A 117 1.36 -2.72 -8.11
N TYR A 118 2.46 -2.79 -8.86
CA TYR A 118 2.42 -2.76 -10.32
C TYR A 118 1.60 -3.94 -10.89
N ALA A 119 1.83 -5.15 -10.39
CA ALA A 119 1.09 -6.34 -10.80
C ALA A 119 -0.42 -6.23 -10.49
N MET A 120 -0.78 -5.69 -9.33
CA MET A 120 -2.18 -5.46 -8.95
C MET A 120 -2.86 -4.41 -9.82
N ILE A 121 -2.17 -3.31 -10.13
CA ILE A 121 -2.68 -2.30 -11.06
C ILE A 121 -2.98 -2.94 -12.42
N TRP A 122 -2.04 -3.73 -12.95
CA TRP A 122 -2.24 -4.49 -14.19
C TRP A 122 -3.44 -5.44 -14.12
N ALA A 123 -3.59 -6.19 -13.02
CA ALA A 123 -4.71 -7.10 -12.82
C ALA A 123 -6.07 -6.36 -12.81
N VAL A 124 -6.13 -5.19 -12.17
CA VAL A 124 -7.32 -4.32 -12.19
C VAL A 124 -7.65 -3.87 -13.61
N GLY A 125 -6.64 -3.50 -14.41
CA GLY A 125 -6.85 -3.14 -15.82
C GLY A 125 -7.52 -4.27 -16.60
N ARG A 126 -7.04 -5.51 -16.45
CA ARG A 126 -7.67 -6.69 -17.08
C ARG A 126 -9.09 -6.95 -16.57
N ALA A 127 -9.32 -6.77 -15.27
CA ALA A 127 -10.65 -6.95 -14.70
C ALA A 127 -11.65 -5.92 -15.26
N LEU A 128 -11.25 -4.64 -15.37
CA LEU A 128 -12.07 -3.59 -15.96
C LEU A 128 -12.36 -3.84 -17.45
N ALA A 129 -11.38 -4.37 -18.20
CA ALA A 129 -11.58 -4.76 -19.59
C ALA A 129 -12.58 -5.91 -19.75
N ARG A 130 -12.51 -6.92 -18.89
CA ARG A 130 -13.49 -8.02 -18.86
C ARG A 130 -14.90 -7.54 -18.49
N GLN A 131 -15.01 -6.43 -17.77
CA GLN A 131 -16.30 -5.82 -17.41
C GLN A 131 -16.83 -4.85 -18.49
N GLY A 132 -16.10 -4.64 -19.60
CA GLY A 132 -16.49 -3.68 -20.64
C GLY A 132 -16.37 -2.21 -20.22
N ILE A 133 -15.67 -1.91 -19.11
CA ILE A 133 -15.55 -0.56 -18.55
C ILE A 133 -14.38 0.20 -19.18
N ALA A 134 -13.31 -0.49 -19.59
CA ALA A 134 -12.14 0.13 -20.19
C ALA A 134 -11.41 -0.83 -21.12
N SER A 135 -10.95 -0.38 -22.28
CA SER A 135 -10.01 -1.15 -23.09
C SER A 135 -8.61 -1.18 -22.42
N PRO A 136 -7.90 -2.31 -22.46
CA PRO A 136 -6.59 -2.47 -21.80
C PRO A 136 -5.50 -1.53 -22.34
#